data_AF-A0A956J638-F1
#
_entry.id   AF-A0A956J638-F1
#
_cell.length_a   1.000
_cell.length_b   1.000
_cell.length_c   1.000
_cell.angle_alpha   90.00
_cell.angle_beta   90.00
_cell.angle_gamma   90.00
#
_symmetry.space_group_name_H-M   'P 1'
#
loop_
_entity.id
_entity.type
_entity.pdbx_description
1 polymer ?
#
loop_
_entity_poly.entity_id
_entity_poly.type
_entity_poly.pdbx_seq_one_letter_code
_entity_poly.pdbx_strand_id
1 'polypeptide(L)'
;MPDEPPTALAPVGETSPDAFEREYMRGEGAVLYRDKMVAGRKTNAVLALVTALLAFKAISTGALGSLVVGLPLLAAAWVLLGVLRVTVSERTVDVKLGLLGPTIPMEGIESAMAIDYRFGGIGGWGVRRGPEGWMYGILGDSRRAVKIRWRDERGRTRVTYVGTRTAEALAAAIDRGRRALPAGPEPRALEGA
;
A
#
# COMPACT_ATOMS: atom_id res chain seq x y z
N MET A 1 -21.68 -13.91 -22.77
CA MET A 1 -20.68 -13.00 -22.20
C MET A 1 -21.06 -11.61 -22.70
N PRO A 2 -21.50 -10.69 -21.83
CA PRO A 2 -21.75 -9.31 -22.25
C PRO A 2 -20.43 -8.59 -22.50
N ASP A 3 -20.35 -7.87 -23.62
CA ASP A 3 -19.21 -7.04 -24.02
C ASP A 3 -19.11 -5.83 -23.07
N GLU A 4 -18.07 -5.78 -22.24
CA GLU A 4 -17.74 -4.59 -21.45
C GLU A 4 -17.27 -3.46 -22.39
N PRO A 5 -17.77 -2.22 -22.22
CA PRO A 5 -17.35 -1.10 -23.05
C PRO A 5 -15.84 -0.82 -22.86
N PRO A 6 -15.12 -0.44 -23.93
CA PRO A 6 -13.69 -0.19 -23.87
C PRO A 6 -13.38 1.00 -22.96
N THR A 7 -12.63 0.77 -21.87
CA THR A 7 -12.27 1.86 -20.96
C THR A 7 -11.29 2.83 -21.59
N ALA A 8 -11.59 4.13 -21.51
CA ALA A 8 -10.93 5.20 -22.26
C ALA A 8 -9.63 5.73 -21.64
N LEU A 9 -9.02 5.02 -20.68
CA LEU A 9 -7.77 5.45 -20.04
C LEU A 9 -6.57 4.76 -20.68
N ALA A 10 -5.66 5.56 -21.24
CA ALA A 10 -4.42 5.06 -21.83
C ALA A 10 -3.55 4.38 -20.74
N PRO A 11 -3.16 3.10 -20.91
CA PRO A 11 -2.36 2.39 -19.92
C PRO A 11 -0.99 3.05 -19.78
N VAL A 12 -0.49 3.15 -18.55
CA VAL A 12 0.90 3.57 -18.29
C VAL A 12 1.82 2.47 -18.85
N GLY A 13 2.52 2.78 -19.94
CA GLY A 13 3.56 2.04 -20.66
C GLY A 13 3.64 0.53 -20.45
N GLU A 14 3.47 -0.24 -21.54
CA GLU A 14 3.51 -1.71 -21.80
C GLU A 14 4.37 -2.63 -20.88
N THR A 15 4.34 -2.42 -19.57
CA THR A 15 4.99 -3.31 -18.64
C THR A 15 4.00 -4.42 -18.38
N SER A 16 4.24 -5.56 -19.02
CA SER A 16 3.39 -6.75 -18.92
C SER A 16 2.97 -6.99 -17.45
N PRO A 17 1.68 -7.28 -17.17
CA PRO A 17 1.18 -7.44 -15.81
C PRO A 17 2.02 -8.44 -15.02
N ASP A 18 2.38 -8.09 -13.78
CA ASP A 18 3.18 -8.97 -12.95
C ASP A 18 2.36 -10.17 -12.45
N ALA A 19 3.02 -11.19 -11.90
CA ALA A 19 2.32 -12.40 -11.46
C ALA A 19 1.28 -12.13 -10.35
N PHE A 20 1.47 -11.08 -9.55
CA PHE A 20 0.52 -10.70 -8.52
C PHE A 20 -0.72 -10.06 -9.14
N GLU A 21 -0.55 -9.13 -10.08
CA GLU A 21 -1.69 -8.48 -10.76
C GLU A 21 -2.53 -9.48 -11.54
N ARG A 22 -1.88 -10.43 -12.22
CA ARG A 22 -2.61 -11.49 -12.93
C ARG A 22 -3.43 -12.37 -12.02
N GLU A 23 -3.10 -12.47 -10.75
CA GLU A 23 -3.82 -13.33 -9.80
C GLU A 23 -4.86 -12.55 -8.99
N TYR A 24 -4.51 -11.34 -8.54
CA TYR A 24 -5.30 -10.57 -7.59
C TYR A 24 -6.04 -9.37 -8.19
N MET A 25 -5.75 -8.96 -9.43
CA MET A 25 -6.37 -7.79 -10.08
C MET A 25 -7.18 -8.15 -11.33
N ARG A 26 -7.61 -9.41 -11.47
CA ARG A 26 -8.50 -9.81 -12.56
C ARG A 26 -9.84 -9.09 -12.42
N GLY A 27 -10.20 -8.28 -13.41
CA GLY A 27 -11.50 -7.58 -13.47
C GLY A 27 -11.51 -6.17 -12.88
N GLU A 28 -10.37 -5.62 -12.46
CA GLU A 28 -10.29 -4.26 -11.89
C GLU A 28 -10.14 -3.14 -12.94
N GLY A 29 -10.11 -3.50 -14.24
CA GLY A 29 -9.93 -2.56 -15.34
C GLY A 29 -8.46 -2.24 -15.63
N ALA A 30 -8.20 -1.17 -16.37
CA ALA A 30 -6.84 -0.77 -16.70
C ALA A 30 -6.07 -0.25 -15.47
N VAL A 31 -4.80 -0.62 -15.35
CA VAL A 31 -3.91 -0.10 -14.30
C VAL A 31 -3.40 1.28 -14.72
N LEU A 32 -3.73 2.29 -13.91
CA LEU A 32 -3.44 3.70 -14.13
C LEU A 32 -2.13 4.17 -13.50
N TYR A 33 -1.68 3.46 -12.47
CA TYR A 33 -0.45 3.75 -11.75
C TYR A 33 0.03 2.55 -10.96
N ARG A 34 1.34 2.33 -10.93
CA ARG A 34 2.01 1.32 -10.12
C ARG A 34 3.22 1.93 -9.43
N ASP A 35 3.33 1.68 -8.14
CA ASP A 35 4.53 1.99 -7.37
C ASP A 35 4.86 0.82 -6.44
N LYS A 36 6.12 0.42 -6.44
CA LYS A 36 6.66 -0.63 -5.58
C LYS A 36 7.84 -0.06 -4.83
N MET A 37 7.58 0.25 -3.57
CA MET A 37 8.56 0.79 -2.66
C MET A 37 9.18 -0.33 -1.85
N VAL A 38 10.50 -0.45 -1.90
CA VAL A 38 11.28 -1.44 -1.16
C VAL A 38 12.11 -0.74 -0.10
N ALA A 39 12.20 -1.33 1.09
CA ALA A 39 13.07 -0.86 2.15
C ALA A 39 14.49 -0.65 1.64
N GLY A 40 15.02 0.56 1.85
CA GLY A 40 16.36 0.92 1.39
C GLY A 40 17.45 0.08 2.08
N ARG A 41 18.64 0.04 1.46
CA ARG A 41 19.81 -0.68 2.00
C ARG A 41 20.13 -0.32 3.45
N LYS A 42 19.97 0.96 3.82
CA LYS A 42 20.18 1.44 5.19
C LYS A 42 19.19 0.80 6.17
N THR A 43 17.91 0.74 5.83
CA THR A 43 16.88 0.08 6.64
C THR A 43 17.20 -1.40 6.82
N ASN A 44 17.58 -2.08 5.73
CA ASN A 44 17.98 -3.49 5.79
C ASN A 44 19.24 -3.70 6.65
N ALA A 45 20.23 -2.81 6.58
CA ALA A 45 21.43 -2.90 7.40
C ALA A 45 21.13 -2.73 8.91
N VAL A 46 20.25 -1.78 9.27
CA VAL A 46 19.82 -1.60 10.66
C VAL A 46 19.10 -2.84 11.17
N LEU A 47 18.17 -3.40 10.38
CA LEU A 47 17.46 -4.63 10.74
C LEU A 47 18.43 -5.81 10.88
N ALA A 48 19.40 -5.96 9.97
CA ALA A 48 20.41 -7.01 10.03
C ALA A 48 21.22 -6.94 11.33
N LEU A 49 21.61 -5.72 11.73
CA LEU A 49 22.35 -5.49 12.97
C LEU A 49 21.50 -5.86 14.20
N VAL A 50 20.24 -5.45 14.25
CA VAL A 50 19.33 -5.81 15.36
C VAL A 50 19.15 -7.33 15.43
N THR A 51 18.92 -8.00 14.31
CA THR A 51 18.83 -9.46 14.25
C THR A 51 20.11 -10.13 14.75
N ALA A 52 21.29 -9.65 14.34
CA ALA A 52 22.57 -10.19 14.78
C ALA A 52 22.78 -10.04 16.29
N LEU A 53 22.40 -8.89 16.87
CA LEU A 53 22.48 -8.65 18.32
C LEU A 53 21.52 -9.56 19.10
N LEU A 54 20.30 -9.75 18.62
CA LEU A 54 19.34 -10.68 19.22
C LEU A 54 19.84 -12.13 19.16
N ALA A 55 20.43 -12.52 18.02
CA ALA A 55 21.02 -13.84 17.85
C ALA A 55 22.19 -14.06 18.80
N PHE A 56 23.12 -13.12 18.87
CA PHE A 56 24.25 -13.16 19.79
C PHE A 56 23.79 -13.30 21.24
N LYS A 57 22.80 -12.52 21.66
CA LYS A 57 22.22 -12.60 23.01
C LYS A 57 21.69 -14.00 23.30
N ALA A 58 20.86 -14.55 22.41
CA ALA A 58 20.27 -15.89 22.62
C ALA A 58 21.33 -17.00 22.70
N ILE A 59 22.41 -16.89 21.89
CA ILE A 59 23.56 -17.81 21.98
C ILE A 59 24.24 -17.67 23.34
N SER A 60 24.53 -16.44 23.78
CA SER A 60 25.25 -16.18 25.04
C SER A 60 24.48 -16.67 26.29
N THR A 61 23.15 -16.73 26.22
CA THR A 61 22.31 -17.21 27.33
C THR A 61 21.89 -18.68 27.16
N GLY A 62 22.40 -19.40 26.16
CA GLY A 62 22.04 -20.80 25.88
C GLY A 62 20.59 -21.00 25.41
N ALA A 63 19.89 -19.93 25.02
CA ALA A 63 18.48 -19.95 24.64
C ALA A 63 18.27 -20.35 23.17
N LEU A 64 18.97 -21.38 22.69
CA LEU A 64 19.00 -21.76 21.26
C LEU A 64 17.62 -22.08 20.68
N GLY A 65 16.70 -22.64 21.48
CA GLY A 65 15.33 -22.90 21.05
C GLY A 65 14.59 -21.63 20.59
N SER A 66 14.88 -20.48 21.20
CA SER A 66 14.30 -19.19 20.79
C SER A 66 14.75 -18.76 19.39
N LEU A 67 15.92 -19.19 18.92
CA LEU A 67 16.42 -18.83 17.59
C LEU A 67 15.72 -19.60 16.49
N VAL A 68 15.41 -20.88 16.73
CA VAL A 68 14.71 -21.75 15.77
C VAL A 68 13.34 -21.18 15.40
N VAL A 69 12.62 -20.62 16.38
CA VAL A 69 11.30 -20.02 16.16
C VAL A 69 11.40 -18.53 15.82
N GLY A 70 12.27 -17.80 16.52
CA GLY A 70 12.37 -16.35 16.43
C GLY A 70 12.94 -15.85 15.12
N LEU A 71 13.98 -16.51 14.56
CA LEU A 71 14.60 -16.06 13.31
C LEU A 71 13.65 -16.19 12.10
N PRO A 72 12.95 -17.32 11.88
CA PRO A 72 11.98 -17.41 10.79
C PRO A 72 10.84 -16.39 10.92
N LEU A 73 10.32 -16.19 12.14
CA LEU A 73 9.26 -15.20 12.38
C LEU A 73 9.74 -13.78 12.08
N LEU A 74 10.95 -13.44 12.51
CA LEU A 74 11.57 -12.14 12.26
C LEU A 74 11.85 -11.94 10.77
N ALA A 75 12.33 -12.98 10.07
CA ALA A 75 12.55 -12.95 8.62
C ALA A 75 11.22 -12.77 7.85
N ALA A 76 10.17 -13.48 8.24
CA ALA A 76 8.84 -13.32 7.66
C ALA A 76 8.30 -11.90 7.87
N ALA A 77 8.39 -11.36 9.10
CA ALA A 77 8.00 -9.99 9.40
C ALA A 77 8.82 -8.97 8.59
N TRP A 78 10.13 -9.20 8.43
CA TRP A 78 10.99 -8.35 7.60
C TRP A 78 10.51 -8.34 6.14
N VAL A 79 10.30 -9.51 5.53
CA VAL A 79 9.85 -9.59 4.13
C VAL A 79 8.49 -8.93 3.94
N LEU A 80 7.54 -9.18 4.84
CA LEU A 80 6.19 -8.61 4.78
C LEU A 80 6.20 -7.09 4.95
N LEU A 81 7.01 -6.55 5.86
CA LEU A 81 7.06 -5.12 6.14
C LEU A 81 8.08 -4.37 5.27
N GLY A 82 8.88 -5.09 4.47
CA GLY A 82 9.93 -4.53 3.63
C GLY A 82 9.46 -4.01 2.28
N VAL A 83 8.22 -4.29 1.88
CA VAL A 83 7.67 -3.92 0.58
C VAL A 83 6.30 -3.30 0.73
N LEU A 84 6.17 -2.04 0.28
CA LEU A 84 4.89 -1.35 0.12
C LEU A 84 4.56 -1.28 -1.36
N ARG A 85 3.42 -1.84 -1.74
CA ARG A 85 2.87 -1.79 -3.10
C ARG A 85 1.66 -0.88 -3.11
N VAL A 86 1.62 -0.03 -4.11
CA VAL A 86 0.48 0.82 -4.39
C VAL A 86 0.13 0.64 -5.85
N THR A 87 -1.10 0.21 -6.11
CA THR A 87 -1.64 0.10 -7.46
C THR A 87 -2.93 0.88 -7.54
N VAL A 88 -3.08 1.66 -8.60
CA VAL A 88 -4.32 2.36 -8.91
C VAL A 88 -4.87 1.73 -10.18
N SER A 89 -6.04 1.13 -10.08
CA SER A 89 -6.83 0.66 -11.22
C SER A 89 -7.96 1.66 -11.50
N GLU A 90 -8.82 1.32 -12.44
CA GLU A 90 -10.03 2.10 -12.73
C GLU A 90 -11.06 2.02 -11.60
N ARG A 91 -11.10 0.89 -10.89
CA ARG A 91 -12.14 0.61 -9.88
C ARG A 91 -11.64 0.70 -8.45
N THR A 92 -10.35 0.52 -8.22
CA THR A 92 -9.77 0.37 -6.88
C THR A 92 -8.42 1.08 -6.75
N VAL A 93 -8.08 1.41 -5.51
CA VAL A 93 -6.74 1.80 -5.09
C VAL A 93 -6.27 0.80 -4.05
N ASP A 94 -5.32 -0.04 -4.43
CA ASP A 94 -4.75 -1.07 -3.58
C ASP A 94 -3.50 -0.54 -2.88
N VAL A 95 -3.55 -0.53 -1.56
CA VAL A 95 -2.42 -0.13 -0.70
C VAL A 95 -2.04 -1.33 0.14
N LYS A 96 -0.98 -2.05 -0.26
CA LYS A 96 -0.56 -3.30 0.40
C LYS A 96 0.87 -3.19 0.94
N LEU A 97 1.02 -3.26 2.25
CA LEU A 97 2.31 -3.50 2.92
C LEU A 97 2.46 -5.01 3.14
N GLY A 98 3.27 -5.65 2.29
CA GLY A 98 3.32 -7.11 2.22
C GLY A 98 1.96 -7.67 1.80
N LEU A 99 1.30 -8.39 2.72
CA LEU A 99 -0.05 -8.95 2.55
C LEU A 99 -1.14 -8.13 3.24
N LEU A 100 -0.78 -7.05 3.94
CA LEU A 100 -1.70 -6.28 4.78
C LEU A 100 -1.98 -4.93 4.16
N GLY A 101 -3.25 -4.56 4.09
CA GLY A 101 -3.67 -3.19 3.75
C GLY A 101 -4.96 -3.12 2.94
N PRO A 102 -5.58 -1.93 2.86
CA PRO A 102 -6.91 -1.76 2.30
C PRO A 102 -6.88 -1.82 0.78
N THR A 103 -7.99 -2.31 0.23
CA THR A 103 -8.41 -2.06 -1.14
C THR A 103 -9.49 -0.99 -1.06
N ILE A 104 -9.25 0.17 -1.66
CA ILE A 104 -10.13 1.35 -1.56
C ILE A 104 -10.92 1.46 -2.85
N PRO A 105 -12.26 1.32 -2.85
CA PRO A 105 -13.05 1.47 -4.06
C PRO A 105 -13.00 2.91 -4.55
N MET A 106 -12.77 3.11 -5.86
CA MET A 106 -12.62 4.42 -6.50
C MET A 106 -13.87 5.28 -6.32
N GLU A 107 -15.06 4.67 -6.39
CA GLU A 107 -16.35 5.30 -6.12
C GLU A 107 -16.48 5.86 -4.69
N GLY A 108 -15.79 5.24 -3.73
CA GLY A 108 -15.80 5.65 -2.33
C GLY A 108 -14.83 6.80 -2.04
N ILE A 109 -13.95 7.19 -2.97
CA ILE A 109 -12.91 8.20 -2.73
C ILE A 109 -13.50 9.61 -2.82
N GLU A 110 -13.56 10.29 -1.67
CA GLU A 110 -14.01 11.67 -1.57
C GLU A 110 -12.91 12.66 -2.00
N SER A 111 -11.66 12.39 -1.60
CA SER A 111 -10.51 13.21 -1.98
C SER A 111 -9.20 12.45 -1.89
N ALA A 112 -8.26 12.74 -2.79
CA ALA A 112 -6.89 12.27 -2.73
C ALA A 112 -5.95 13.46 -2.94
N MET A 113 -5.07 13.74 -1.97
CA MET A 113 -4.20 14.91 -1.99
C MET A 113 -2.78 14.53 -1.63
N ALA A 114 -1.81 15.02 -2.41
CA ALA A 114 -0.41 14.97 -2.03
C ALA A 114 -0.18 15.91 -0.84
N ILE A 115 0.49 15.42 0.19
CA ILE A 115 0.81 16.17 1.39
C ILE A 115 2.27 15.97 1.78
N ASP A 116 2.85 17.00 2.39
CA ASP A 116 4.08 16.91 3.16
C ASP A 116 3.73 16.59 4.62
N TYR A 117 4.45 15.67 5.25
CA TYR A 117 4.23 15.34 6.65
C TYR A 117 5.53 15.40 7.47
N ARG A 118 5.41 15.77 8.75
CA ARG A 118 6.56 15.71 9.68
C ARG A 118 6.71 14.30 10.24
N PHE A 119 7.94 13.80 10.31
CA PHE A 119 8.25 12.43 10.70
C PHE A 119 7.66 12.02 12.06
N GLY A 120 7.53 12.96 13.00
CA GLY A 120 6.97 12.71 14.34
C GLY A 120 5.44 12.66 14.42
N GLY A 121 4.70 13.04 13.36
CA GLY A 121 3.23 13.03 13.37
C GLY A 121 2.64 11.76 12.78
N ILE A 122 2.94 11.52 11.51
CA ILE A 122 2.37 10.40 10.72
C ILE A 122 3.49 9.56 10.08
N GLY A 123 4.76 9.90 10.35
CA GLY A 123 5.89 9.19 9.75
C GLY A 123 6.20 7.86 10.42
N GLY A 124 7.00 7.07 9.71
CA GLY A 124 7.61 5.86 10.25
C GLY A 124 7.50 4.68 9.29
N TRP A 125 8.02 3.56 9.77
CA TRP A 125 7.96 2.29 9.08
C TRP A 125 6.73 1.50 9.54
N GLY A 126 6.02 0.88 8.59
CA GLY A 126 4.94 -0.06 8.84
C GLY A 126 3.53 0.53 8.67
N VAL A 127 2.56 -0.19 9.26
CA VAL A 127 1.17 0.26 9.39
C VAL A 127 1.04 0.99 10.73
N ARG A 128 0.64 2.26 10.69
CA ARG A 128 0.51 3.10 11.90
C ARG A 128 -0.82 3.81 11.95
N ARG A 129 -1.35 4.04 13.14
CA ARG A 129 -2.55 4.85 13.33
C ARG A 129 -2.14 6.31 13.56
N GLY A 130 -2.41 7.16 12.59
CA GLY A 130 -2.33 8.61 12.70
C GLY A 130 -3.60 9.21 13.32
N PRO A 131 -3.64 10.54 13.46
CA PRO A 131 -4.75 11.24 14.13
C PRO A 131 -6.10 11.04 13.42
N GLU A 132 -6.10 10.99 12.08
CA GLU A 132 -7.33 10.84 11.29
C GLU A 132 -7.55 9.42 10.73
N GLY A 133 -6.52 8.56 10.74
CA GLY A 133 -6.59 7.32 9.99
C GLY A 133 -5.30 6.51 9.96
N TRP A 134 -5.23 5.53 9.06
CA TRP A 134 -4.10 4.61 8.97
C TRP A 134 -3.05 5.11 7.99
N MET A 135 -1.78 4.97 8.33
CA MET A 135 -0.62 5.27 7.50
C MET A 135 0.07 3.98 7.10
N TYR A 136 0.39 3.90 5.80
CA TYR A 136 1.19 2.85 5.20
C TYR A 136 2.44 3.50 4.65
N GLY A 137 3.60 3.20 5.24
CA GLY A 137 4.86 3.83 4.87
C GLY A 137 6.05 2.91 5.01
N ILE A 138 7.05 3.14 4.17
CA ILE A 138 8.39 2.56 4.33
C ILE A 138 9.38 3.63 4.76
N LEU A 139 10.41 3.23 5.51
CA LEU A 139 11.45 4.16 5.93
C LEU A 139 12.18 4.74 4.70
N GLY A 140 12.14 6.07 4.54
CA GLY A 140 12.84 6.77 3.45
C GLY A 140 11.95 7.20 2.28
N ASP A 141 10.65 7.29 2.50
CA ASP A 141 9.58 7.85 1.67
C ASP A 141 9.59 9.39 1.54
N SER A 142 10.71 10.03 1.94
CA SER A 142 10.99 11.46 1.71
C SER A 142 10.03 12.45 2.38
N ARG A 143 9.28 12.05 3.42
CA ARG A 143 8.29 12.91 4.12
C ARG A 143 7.09 13.30 3.25
N ARG A 144 6.87 12.55 2.17
CA ARG A 144 5.82 12.77 1.18
C ARG A 144 4.79 11.65 1.31
N ALA A 145 3.51 12.00 1.25
CA ALA A 145 2.43 11.03 1.28
C ALA A 145 1.22 11.48 0.47
N VAL A 146 0.35 10.55 0.13
CA VAL A 146 -1.00 10.85 -0.35
C VAL A 146 -1.99 10.60 0.78
N LYS A 147 -2.80 11.61 1.10
CA LYS A 147 -3.94 11.51 1.99
C LYS A 147 -5.18 11.17 1.16
N ILE A 148 -5.70 9.97 1.35
CA ILE A 148 -6.91 9.47 0.69
C ILE A 148 -8.03 9.47 1.73
N ARG A 149 -9.06 10.31 1.52
CA ARG A 149 -10.31 10.25 2.28
C ARG A 149 -11.33 9.49 1.46
N TRP A 150 -11.92 8.46 2.05
CA TRP A 150 -12.83 7.56 1.36
C TRP A 150 -13.90 7.01 2.31
N ARG A 151 -14.98 6.44 1.76
CA ARG A 151 -16.04 5.77 2.53
C ARG A 151 -15.86 4.27 2.51
N ASP A 152 -15.88 3.64 3.69
CA ASP A 152 -15.93 2.17 3.77
C ASP A 152 -17.30 1.65 3.33
N GLU A 153 -17.41 0.33 3.16
CA GLU A 153 -18.66 -0.36 2.79
C GLU A 153 -19.84 -0.04 3.71
N ARG A 154 -19.56 0.42 4.95
CA ARG A 154 -20.59 0.82 5.93
C ARG A 154 -20.90 2.32 5.85
N GLY A 155 -20.43 3.00 4.80
CA GLY A 155 -20.58 4.43 4.58
C GLY A 155 -19.74 5.31 5.52
N ARG A 156 -18.84 4.74 6.33
CA ARG A 156 -18.05 5.53 7.29
C ARG A 156 -16.84 6.14 6.60
N THR A 157 -16.61 7.42 6.84
CA THR A 157 -15.41 8.10 6.37
C THR A 157 -14.16 7.53 7.03
N ARG A 158 -13.20 7.14 6.20
CA ARG A 158 -11.86 6.66 6.55
C ARG A 158 -10.83 7.57 5.90
N VAL A 159 -9.67 7.65 6.56
CA VAL A 159 -8.49 8.31 6.00
C VAL A 159 -7.37 7.28 5.92
N THR A 160 -6.78 7.17 4.74
CA THR A 160 -5.60 6.35 4.48
C THR A 160 -4.48 7.26 4.00
N TYR A 161 -3.35 7.22 4.68
CA TYR A 161 -2.12 7.89 4.28
C TYR A 161 -1.19 6.88 3.62
N VAL A 162 -0.66 7.23 2.46
CA VAL A 162 0.26 6.37 1.69
C VAL A 162 1.56 7.11 1.50
N GLY A 163 2.61 6.71 2.24
CA GLY A 163 3.94 7.28 2.09
C GLY A 163 4.51 6.91 0.73
N THR A 164 4.88 7.89 -0.08
CA THR A 164 5.48 7.68 -1.41
C THR A 164 6.30 8.89 -1.83
N ARG A 165 7.38 8.66 -2.58
CA ARG A 165 8.22 9.74 -3.14
C ARG A 165 7.55 10.49 -4.28
N THR A 166 6.53 9.88 -4.89
CA THR A 166 5.82 10.38 -6.07
C THR A 166 4.36 10.69 -5.74
N ALA A 167 4.16 11.38 -4.60
CA ALA A 167 2.84 11.66 -4.05
C ALA A 167 1.90 12.36 -5.05
N GLU A 168 2.41 13.33 -5.81
CA GLU A 168 1.65 14.04 -6.84
C GLU A 168 1.21 13.12 -7.98
N ALA A 169 2.10 12.22 -8.42
CA ALA A 169 1.79 11.29 -9.50
C ALA A 169 0.70 10.30 -9.06
N LEU A 170 0.79 9.79 -7.84
CA LEU A 170 -0.23 8.92 -7.25
C LEU A 170 -1.56 9.66 -7.08
N ALA A 171 -1.56 10.86 -6.51
CA ALA A 171 -2.78 11.67 -6.35
C ALA A 171 -3.44 12.00 -7.70
N ALA A 172 -2.64 12.35 -8.71
CA ALA A 172 -3.12 12.61 -10.06
C ALA A 172 -3.68 11.35 -10.73
N ALA A 173 -3.09 10.17 -10.48
CA ALA A 173 -3.62 8.91 -11.00
C ALA A 173 -4.98 8.55 -10.39
N ILE A 174 -5.12 8.72 -9.07
CA ILE A 174 -6.40 8.52 -8.39
C ILE A 174 -7.46 9.48 -8.93
N ASP A 175 -7.10 10.75 -9.12
CA ASP A 175 -8.04 11.73 -9.66
C ASP A 175 -8.44 11.45 -11.12
N ARG A 176 -7.53 10.91 -11.95
CA ARG A 176 -7.86 10.41 -13.29
C ARG A 176 -8.84 9.24 -13.23
N GLY A 177 -8.57 8.26 -12.37
CA GLY A 177 -9.46 7.11 -12.18
C GLY A 177 -10.86 7.53 -11.75
N ARG A 178 -10.95 8.44 -10.76
CA ARG A 178 -12.22 9.00 -10.30
C ARG A 178 -12.99 9.74 -11.38
N ARG A 179 -12.31 10.51 -12.25
CA ARG A 179 -12.94 11.25 -13.36
C ARG A 179 -13.40 10.35 -14.52
N ALA A 180 -12.78 9.18 -14.67
CA ALA A 180 -13.14 8.23 -15.71
C ALA A 180 -14.31 7.33 -15.33
N LEU A 181 -14.69 7.30 -14.05
CA LEU A 181 -15.91 6.62 -13.64
C LEU A 181 -17.09 7.21 -14.41
N PRO A 182 -17.93 6.39 -15.05
CA PRO A 182 -19.14 6.88 -15.67
C PRO A 182 -19.95 7.64 -14.63
N ALA A 183 -20.59 8.75 -15.03
CA ALA A 183 -21.60 9.40 -14.21
C ALA A 183 -22.78 8.42 -14.04
N GLY A 184 -22.69 7.54 -13.04
CA GLY A 184 -23.49 6.32 -12.93
C GLY A 184 -23.69 5.90 -11.47
N PRO A 185 -24.72 5.08 -11.20
CA PRO A 185 -25.55 5.13 -9.98
C PRO A 185 -24.84 4.68 -8.71
N GLU A 186 -25.48 4.99 -7.56
CA GLU A 186 -25.02 4.80 -6.17
C GLU A 186 -24.02 3.64 -5.94
N PRO A 187 -23.00 3.86 -5.08
CA PRO A 187 -21.93 2.90 -4.81
C PRO A 187 -22.50 1.51 -4.51
N ARG A 188 -22.19 0.54 -5.37
CA ARG A 188 -22.51 -0.86 -5.08
C ARG A 188 -21.47 -1.35 -4.10
N ALA A 189 -21.87 -1.42 -2.83
CA ALA A 189 -21.11 -2.09 -1.78
C ALA A 189 -20.62 -3.46 -2.29
N LEU A 190 -19.31 -3.57 -2.52
CA LEU A 190 -18.67 -4.83 -2.84
C LEU A 190 -18.70 -5.67 -1.55
N GLU A 191 -19.37 -6.82 -1.61
CA GLU A 191 -19.41 -7.77 -0.49
C GLU A 191 -17.99 -8.32 -0.26
N GLY A 192 -17.40 -7.96 0.87
CA GLY A 192 -16.04 -8.34 1.25
C GLY A 192 -15.83 -9.86 1.36
N ALA A 193 -14.66 -10.29 0.90
CA ALA A 193 -14.07 -11.61 1.13
C ALA A 193 -13.27 -11.65 2.44
#